data_AF-A0AAU2MIS1-F1
#
_entry.id   AF-A0AAU2MIS1-F1
#
_cell.length_a   1.000
_cell.length_b   1.000
_cell.length_c   1.000
_cell.angle_alpha   90.00
_cell.angle_beta   90.00
_cell.angle_gamma   90.00
#
_symmetry.space_group_name_H-M   'P 1'
#
loop_
_entity.id
_entity.type
_entity.pdbx_description
1 polymer ?
#
loop_
_entity_poly.entity_id
_entity_poly.type
_entity_poly.pdbx_seq_one_letter_code
_entity_poly.pdbx_strand_id
1 'polypeptide(L)'
;MNSISVRALLVRGMLAGLAAGALALLVAYFLGESRVDAAIALEESHSHHHDGGEELVSRTMQSTAGLATGVLVFGVAIGGIAALVFCYALGRIGRFGPRATAALIAGAALLTVYVVPFLKYPANPPAVGNPDTIGRRTALFFLMVALSVLLAVAAVLLGKRLAPRLGNWNATITASAAYVLVIGLAYAFLPSYNEVGKDFPAALLWEFRLSTLAVQTTLWVAFGLFFGYLTDRLLVPGTGAVTTGSSGANRAATAAG
;
A
#
# COMPACT_ATOMS: atom_id res chain seq x y z
N MET A 1 15.05 -6.09 -19.49
CA MET A 1 15.55 -5.46 -18.25
C MET A 1 16.56 -6.43 -17.65
N ASN A 2 17.81 -6.02 -17.47
CA ASN A 2 18.87 -6.95 -17.04
C ASN A 2 18.75 -7.24 -15.53
N SER A 3 19.29 -8.36 -15.07
CA SER A 3 19.21 -8.80 -13.65
C SER A 3 19.75 -7.75 -12.66
N ILE A 4 20.78 -7.01 -13.06
CA ILE A 4 21.37 -5.91 -12.29
C ILE A 4 20.34 -4.79 -12.04
N SER A 5 19.52 -4.44 -13.03
CA SER A 5 18.48 -3.43 -12.89
C SER A 5 17.35 -3.89 -11.97
N VAL A 6 16.96 -5.17 -12.02
CA VAL A 6 15.92 -5.72 -11.15
C VAL A 6 16.36 -5.70 -9.68
N ARG A 7 17.59 -6.15 -9.39
CA ARG A 7 18.16 -6.08 -8.04
C ARG A 7 18.21 -4.64 -7.52
N ALA A 8 18.64 -3.70 -8.36
CA ALA A 8 18.73 -2.28 -8.00
C ALA A 8 17.36 -1.66 -7.68
N LEU A 9 16.30 -2.08 -8.38
CA LEU A 9 14.93 -1.66 -8.14
C LEU A 9 14.36 -2.33 -6.87
N LEU A 10 14.63 -3.61 -6.65
CA LEU A 10 14.18 -4.32 -5.46
C LEU A 10 14.73 -3.67 -4.18
N VAL A 11 16.03 -3.37 -4.13
CA VAL A 11 16.65 -2.71 -2.97
C VAL A 11 16.02 -1.32 -2.73
N ARG A 12 15.79 -0.53 -3.78
CA ARG A 12 15.12 0.77 -3.66
C ARG A 12 13.67 0.63 -3.20
N GLY A 13 12.99 -0.41 -3.63
CA GLY A 13 11.65 -0.78 -3.17
C GLY A 13 11.61 -1.06 -1.69
N MET A 14 12.53 -1.90 -1.22
CA MET A 14 12.67 -2.23 0.20
C MET A 14 13.00 -1.00 1.06
N LEU A 15 13.91 -0.13 0.59
CA LEU A 15 14.26 1.12 1.29
C LEU A 15 13.10 2.13 1.31
N ALA A 16 12.40 2.29 0.19
CA ALA A 16 11.20 3.13 0.13
C ALA A 16 10.08 2.58 1.02
N GLY A 17 9.92 1.26 1.05
CA GLY A 17 8.98 0.56 1.93
C GLY A 17 9.31 0.75 3.41
N LEU A 18 10.59 0.72 3.78
CA LEU A 18 11.06 1.03 5.14
C LEU A 18 10.71 2.47 5.54
N ALA A 19 11.04 3.45 4.68
CA ALA A 19 10.75 4.86 4.92
C ALA A 19 9.23 5.12 5.01
N ALA A 20 8.45 4.49 4.15
CA ALA A 20 7.00 4.56 4.17
C ALA A 20 6.41 3.91 5.43
N GLY A 21 6.96 2.76 5.87
CA GLY A 21 6.59 2.09 7.11
C GLY A 21 6.87 2.96 8.34
N ALA A 22 8.01 3.66 8.36
CA ALA A 22 8.31 4.61 9.44
C ALA A 22 7.31 5.77 9.51
N LEU A 23 6.93 6.34 8.36
CA LEU A 23 5.89 7.37 8.32
C LEU A 23 4.52 6.84 8.73
N ALA A 24 4.16 5.62 8.30
CA ALA A 24 2.94 4.96 8.69
C ALA A 24 2.89 4.68 10.21
N LEU A 25 4.03 4.30 10.80
CA LEU A 25 4.18 4.12 12.25
C LEU A 25 3.99 5.43 13.00
N LEU A 26 4.54 6.54 12.52
CA LEU A 26 4.32 7.86 13.12
C LEU A 26 2.84 8.24 13.09
N VAL A 27 2.15 8.00 11.96
CA VAL A 27 0.70 8.24 11.88
C VAL A 27 -0.06 7.32 12.82
N ALA A 28 0.33 6.04 12.94
CA ALA A 28 -0.29 5.10 13.86
C ALA A 28 -0.12 5.53 15.33
N TYR A 29 1.05 6.06 15.69
CA TYR A 29 1.32 6.62 17.01
C TYR A 29 0.38 7.80 17.30
N PHE A 30 0.34 8.81 16.43
CA PHE A 30 -0.46 10.01 16.69
C PHE A 30 -1.99 9.82 16.57
N LEU A 31 -2.45 9.00 15.61
CA LEU A 31 -3.90 8.85 15.33
C LEU A 31 -4.48 7.54 15.87
N GLY A 32 -3.67 6.51 16.09
CA GLY A 32 -4.10 5.16 16.42
C GLY A 32 -4.00 4.81 17.90
N GLU A 33 -2.92 5.21 18.58
CA GLU A 33 -2.60 4.78 19.96
C GLU A 33 -3.71 5.14 20.95
N SER A 34 -4.15 6.40 20.96
CA SER A 34 -5.28 6.85 21.80
C SER A 34 -6.57 6.05 21.60
N ARG A 35 -6.79 5.49 20.40
CA ARG A 35 -8.00 4.71 20.07
C ARG A 35 -7.85 3.26 20.49
N VAL A 36 -6.64 2.72 20.43
CA VAL A 36 -6.28 1.40 20.97
C VAL A 36 -6.42 1.42 22.48
N ASP A 37 -5.85 2.43 23.16
CA ASP A 37 -5.92 2.56 24.61
C ASP A 37 -7.36 2.69 25.11
N ALA A 38 -8.17 3.50 24.43
CA ALA A 38 -9.59 3.65 24.76
C ALA A 38 -10.38 2.34 24.60
N ALA A 39 -10.05 1.51 23.60
CA ALA A 39 -10.69 0.22 23.41
C ALA A 39 -10.31 -0.79 24.51
N ILE A 40 -9.03 -0.80 24.90
CA ILE A 40 -8.52 -1.65 25.99
C ILE A 40 -9.16 -1.24 27.33
N ALA A 41 -9.23 0.05 27.64
CA ALA A 41 -9.86 0.53 28.87
C ALA A 41 -11.35 0.13 28.96
N LEU A 42 -12.05 0.09 27.82
CA LEU A 42 -13.44 -0.40 27.76
C LEU A 42 -13.53 -1.91 28.02
N GLU A 43 -12.62 -2.71 27.45
CA GLU A 43 -12.52 -4.16 27.73
C GLU A 43 -12.32 -4.41 29.22
N GLU A 44 -11.31 -3.77 29.83
CA GLU A 44 -10.99 -3.90 31.25
C GLU A 44 -12.15 -3.49 32.15
N SER A 45 -12.91 -2.44 31.77
CA SER A 45 -14.09 -1.99 32.53
C SER A 45 -15.26 -2.97 32.48
N HIS A 46 -15.37 -3.78 31.42
CA HIS A 46 -16.43 -4.78 31.25
C HIS A 46 -16.02 -6.16 31.76
N SER A 47 -14.72 -6.45 31.85
CA SER A 47 -14.19 -7.68 32.42
C SER A 47 -13.88 -7.51 33.91
N HIS A 48 -14.89 -7.60 34.78
CA HIS A 48 -14.63 -7.94 36.17
C HIS A 48 -14.20 -9.41 36.22
N HIS A 49 -12.92 -9.67 36.48
CA HIS A 49 -12.24 -10.98 36.56
C HIS A 49 -11.71 -11.56 35.25
N HIS A 50 -10.43 -11.35 34.97
CA HIS A 50 -9.59 -12.33 34.29
C HIS A 50 -8.31 -12.55 35.10
N ASP A 51 -8.12 -13.78 35.56
CA ASP A 51 -6.87 -14.27 36.15
C ASP A 51 -5.72 -14.05 35.16
N GLY A 52 -4.64 -13.43 35.65
CA GLY A 52 -3.46 -13.08 34.87
C GLY A 52 -2.73 -14.34 34.39
N GLY A 53 -3.01 -14.78 33.17
CA GLY A 53 -2.07 -15.61 32.44
C GLY A 53 -0.78 -14.84 32.25
N GLU A 54 0.38 -15.45 32.53
CA GLU A 54 1.69 -14.81 32.34
C GLU A 54 1.82 -14.28 30.91
N GLU A 55 1.90 -12.95 30.78
CA GLU A 55 2.28 -12.33 29.52
C GLU A 55 3.75 -12.66 29.23
N LEU A 56 3.98 -13.58 28.28
CA LEU A 56 5.33 -13.96 27.81
C LEU A 56 6.16 -12.75 27.31
N VAL A 57 5.50 -11.66 26.93
CA VAL A 57 6.11 -10.39 26.52
C VAL A 57 5.28 -9.25 27.10
N SER A 58 5.91 -8.32 27.82
CA SER A 58 5.21 -7.19 28.44
C SER A 58 4.47 -6.32 27.42
N ARG A 59 3.28 -5.83 27.77
CA ARG A 59 2.53 -4.87 26.92
C ARG A 59 3.36 -3.69 26.43
N THR A 60 4.22 -3.13 27.28
CA THR A 60 5.13 -2.04 26.89
C THR A 60 6.07 -2.44 25.75
N MET A 61 6.61 -3.66 25.78
CA MET A 61 7.47 -4.16 24.69
C MET A 61 6.65 -4.40 23.42
N GLN A 62 5.42 -4.90 23.55
CA GLN A 62 4.52 -5.12 22.41
C GLN A 62 4.13 -3.81 21.72
N SER A 63 3.74 -2.78 22.47
CA SER A 63 3.28 -1.49 21.94
C SER A 63 4.42 -0.63 21.37
N THR A 64 5.65 -0.82 21.83
CA THR A 64 6.83 -0.05 21.37
C THR A 64 7.67 -0.82 20.35
N ALA A 65 8.67 -1.56 20.81
CA ALA A 65 9.67 -2.23 19.97
C ALA A 65 9.05 -3.30 19.07
N GLY A 66 8.05 -4.03 19.56
CA GLY A 66 7.32 -5.06 18.81
C GLY A 66 6.57 -4.47 17.63
N LEU A 67 5.70 -3.48 17.89
CA LEU A 67 4.95 -2.77 16.86
C LEU A 67 5.87 -2.11 15.83
N ALA A 68 6.90 -1.38 16.30
CA ALA A 68 7.85 -0.72 15.42
C ALA A 68 8.54 -1.73 14.48
N THR A 69 9.03 -2.84 15.03
CA THR A 69 9.68 -3.91 14.25
C THR A 69 8.71 -4.51 13.24
N GLY A 70 7.49 -4.86 13.67
CA GLY A 70 6.46 -5.42 12.80
C GLY A 70 6.11 -4.50 11.62
N VAL A 71 5.86 -3.22 11.88
CA VAL A 71 5.50 -2.24 10.86
C VAL A 71 6.65 -1.99 9.88
N LEU A 72 7.90 -1.88 10.37
CA LEU A 72 9.06 -1.63 9.51
C LEU A 72 9.40 -2.84 8.64
N VAL A 73 9.38 -4.06 9.19
CA VAL A 73 9.60 -5.29 8.42
C VAL A 73 8.49 -5.49 7.39
N PHE A 74 7.24 -5.25 7.78
CA PHE A 74 6.11 -5.26 6.85
C PHE A 74 6.29 -4.25 5.72
N GLY A 75 6.70 -3.01 6.04
CA GLY A 75 6.99 -1.97 5.05
C GLY A 75 8.06 -2.38 4.06
N VAL A 76 9.16 -2.97 4.54
CA VAL A 76 10.23 -3.53 3.70
C VAL A 76 9.70 -4.62 2.75
N ALA A 77 8.93 -5.58 3.28
CA ALA A 77 8.39 -6.69 2.51
C ALA A 77 7.43 -6.22 1.42
N ILE A 78 6.46 -5.37 1.77
CA ILE A 78 5.51 -4.79 0.83
C ILE A 78 6.22 -3.91 -0.21
N GLY A 79 7.21 -3.11 0.20
CA GLY A 79 7.99 -2.30 -0.73
C GLY A 79 8.78 -3.14 -1.74
N GLY A 80 9.32 -4.29 -1.31
CA GLY A 80 9.96 -5.25 -2.21
C GLY A 80 8.97 -5.87 -3.21
N ILE A 81 7.81 -6.34 -2.75
CA ILE A 81 6.76 -6.90 -3.62
C ILE A 81 6.28 -5.85 -4.63
N ALA A 82 5.98 -4.64 -4.18
CA ALA A 82 5.52 -3.55 -5.04
C ALA A 82 6.60 -3.15 -6.08
N ALA A 83 7.88 -3.21 -5.74
CA ALA A 83 8.96 -3.00 -6.70
C ALA A 83 9.06 -4.09 -7.76
N LEU A 84 8.77 -5.35 -7.42
CA LEU A 84 8.67 -6.44 -8.42
C LEU A 84 7.47 -6.25 -9.35
N VAL A 85 6.31 -5.85 -8.80
CA VAL A 85 5.14 -5.46 -9.59
C VAL A 85 5.48 -4.29 -10.51
N PHE A 86 6.22 -3.30 -10.03
CA PHE A 86 6.72 -2.20 -10.86
C PHE A 86 7.63 -2.66 -12.00
N CYS A 87 8.57 -3.56 -11.71
CA CYS A 87 9.44 -4.13 -12.74
C CYS A 87 8.64 -4.79 -13.86
N TYR A 88 7.51 -5.41 -13.51
CA TYR A 88 6.59 -5.97 -14.49
C TYR A 88 5.73 -4.91 -15.18
N ALA A 89 5.21 -3.92 -14.45
CA ALA A 89 4.25 -2.97 -15.00
C ALA A 89 4.90 -1.89 -15.90
N LEU A 90 6.15 -1.51 -15.65
CA LEU A 90 6.82 -0.43 -16.37
C LEU A 90 6.82 -0.68 -17.89
N GLY A 91 6.26 0.27 -18.64
CA GLY A 91 6.08 0.18 -20.10
C GLY A 91 4.97 -0.78 -20.57
N ARG A 92 4.40 -1.62 -19.69
CA ARG A 92 3.32 -2.57 -20.03
C ARG A 92 1.91 -2.02 -19.82
N ILE A 93 1.75 -1.04 -18.94
CA ILE A 93 0.45 -0.43 -18.59
C ILE A 93 0.22 0.94 -19.24
N GLY A 94 1.08 1.33 -20.20
CA GLY A 94 0.98 2.61 -20.92
C GLY A 94 2.36 3.24 -21.12
N ARG A 95 2.36 4.43 -21.73
CA ARG A 95 3.58 5.24 -21.98
C ARG A 95 3.92 6.14 -20.78
N PHE A 96 3.77 5.61 -19.57
CA PHE A 96 4.05 6.34 -18.33
C PHE A 96 5.54 6.27 -17.98
N GLY A 97 6.10 7.39 -17.49
CA GLY A 97 7.44 7.41 -16.93
C GLY A 97 7.53 6.66 -15.58
N PRO A 98 8.74 6.52 -15.02
CA PRO A 98 8.96 5.80 -13.76
C PRO A 98 8.14 6.34 -12.58
N ARG A 99 8.11 7.66 -12.35
CA ARG A 99 7.34 8.25 -11.25
C ARG A 99 5.85 7.97 -11.36
N ALA A 100 5.29 8.21 -12.54
CA ALA A 100 3.87 7.98 -12.80
C ALA A 100 3.51 6.49 -12.62
N THR A 101 4.35 5.58 -13.12
CA THR A 101 4.14 4.14 -12.93
C THR A 101 4.18 3.73 -11.46
N ALA A 102 5.14 4.26 -10.68
CA ALA A 102 5.22 3.98 -9.24
C ALA A 102 3.98 4.51 -8.49
N ALA A 103 3.52 5.72 -8.81
CA ALA A 103 2.31 6.29 -8.23
C ALA A 103 1.05 5.47 -8.58
N LEU A 104 0.92 5.04 -9.84
CA LEU A 104 -0.20 4.20 -10.28
C LEU A 104 -0.22 2.86 -9.55
N ILE A 105 0.94 2.23 -9.36
CA ILE A 105 1.03 0.94 -8.64
C ILE A 105 0.73 1.12 -7.17
N ALA A 106 1.27 2.16 -6.53
CA ALA A 106 0.99 2.45 -5.14
C ALA A 106 -0.50 2.75 -4.92
N GLY A 107 -1.12 3.55 -5.78
CA GLY A 107 -2.56 3.84 -5.74
C GLY A 107 -3.42 2.61 -6.02
N ALA A 108 -3.05 1.79 -7.00
CA ALA A 108 -3.74 0.54 -7.30
C ALA A 108 -3.62 -0.45 -6.13
N ALA A 109 -2.45 -0.54 -5.49
CA ALA A 109 -2.26 -1.40 -4.34
C ALA A 109 -3.02 -0.91 -3.11
N LEU A 110 -3.01 0.40 -2.81
CA LEU A 110 -3.87 0.97 -1.77
C LEU A 110 -5.34 0.62 -2.01
N LEU A 111 -5.83 0.80 -3.23
CA LEU A 111 -7.22 0.51 -3.59
C LEU A 111 -7.53 -0.98 -3.44
N THR A 112 -6.72 -1.84 -4.06
CA THR A 112 -7.05 -3.26 -4.24
C THR A 112 -6.69 -4.12 -3.04
N VAL A 113 -5.58 -3.82 -2.36
CA VAL A 113 -5.08 -4.59 -1.21
C VAL A 113 -5.67 -4.08 0.10
N TYR A 114 -6.07 -2.81 0.19
CA TYR A 114 -6.58 -2.24 1.43
C TYR A 114 -8.00 -1.71 1.33
N VAL A 115 -8.28 -0.68 0.53
CA VAL A 115 -9.57 0.03 0.54
C VAL A 115 -10.73 -0.92 0.21
N VAL A 116 -10.61 -1.72 -0.84
CA VAL A 116 -11.67 -2.65 -1.25
C VAL A 116 -11.93 -3.73 -0.18
N PRO A 117 -10.92 -4.48 0.31
CA PRO A 117 -11.13 -5.40 1.43
C PRO A 117 -11.69 -4.71 2.68
N PHE A 118 -11.21 -3.53 3.03
CA PHE A 118 -11.64 -2.76 4.20
C PHE A 118 -13.11 -2.35 4.12
N LEU A 119 -13.63 -1.99 2.94
CA LEU A 119 -15.04 -1.61 2.78
C LEU A 119 -16.00 -2.78 3.07
N LYS A 120 -15.57 -4.03 2.81
CA LYS A 120 -16.36 -5.23 3.09
C LYS A 120 -16.09 -5.81 4.48
N TYR A 121 -14.83 -5.80 4.90
CA TYR A 121 -14.33 -6.37 6.14
C TYR A 121 -13.44 -5.35 6.86
N PRO A 122 -14.05 -4.31 7.48
CA PRO A 122 -13.30 -3.23 8.10
C PRO A 122 -12.54 -3.69 9.33
N ALA A 123 -11.43 -3.02 9.61
CA ALA A 123 -10.67 -3.25 10.83
C ALA A 123 -11.51 -2.92 12.07
N ASN A 124 -11.37 -3.75 13.10
CA ASN A 124 -11.93 -3.51 14.42
C ASN A 124 -10.78 -3.26 15.42
N PRO A 125 -11.01 -2.43 16.45
CA PRO A 125 -10.05 -2.25 17.53
C PRO A 125 -9.70 -3.58 18.21
N PRO A 126 -8.56 -3.64 18.94
CA PRO A 126 -8.30 -4.73 19.89
C PRO A 126 -9.50 -4.93 20.83
N ALA A 127 -9.70 -6.15 21.31
CA ALA A 127 -10.84 -6.57 22.15
C ALA A 127 -12.22 -6.57 21.47
N VAL A 128 -12.35 -6.05 20.25
CA VAL A 128 -13.65 -5.95 19.56
C VAL A 128 -13.89 -7.16 18.65
N GLY A 129 -14.83 -8.02 19.08
CA GLY A 129 -15.35 -9.16 18.33
C GLY A 129 -15.04 -10.49 19.02
N ASN A 130 -15.48 -11.59 18.43
CA ASN A 130 -15.32 -12.92 19.03
C ASN A 130 -13.91 -13.49 18.75
N PRO A 131 -13.13 -13.89 19.76
CA PRO A 131 -11.83 -14.56 19.56
C PRO A 131 -11.93 -15.83 18.70
N ASP A 132 -13.02 -16.60 18.84
CA ASP A 132 -13.21 -17.88 18.15
C ASP A 132 -13.36 -17.73 16.63
N THR A 133 -13.70 -16.53 16.16
CA THR A 133 -13.93 -16.25 14.73
C THR A 133 -12.74 -15.58 14.04
N ILE A 134 -11.65 -15.28 14.76
CA ILE A 134 -10.46 -14.59 14.20
C ILE A 134 -10.00 -15.28 12.91
N GLY A 135 -9.83 -16.61 12.92
CA GLY A 135 -9.37 -17.36 11.74
C GLY A 135 -10.28 -17.18 10.52
N ARG A 136 -11.61 -17.21 10.71
CA ARG A 136 -12.58 -17.05 9.62
C ARG A 136 -12.60 -15.62 9.07
N ARG A 137 -12.53 -14.62 9.94
CA ARG A 137 -12.47 -13.20 9.55
C ARG A 137 -11.20 -12.90 8.76
N THR A 138 -10.06 -13.39 9.24
CA THR A 138 -8.77 -13.28 8.54
C THR A 138 -8.81 -13.96 7.17
N ALA A 139 -9.38 -15.16 7.07
CA ALA A 139 -9.51 -15.86 5.79
C ALA A 139 -10.39 -15.09 4.79
N LEU A 140 -11.52 -14.54 5.23
CA LEU A 140 -12.41 -13.72 4.39
C LEU A 140 -11.73 -12.43 3.93
N PHE A 141 -10.96 -11.77 4.81
CA PHE A 141 -10.18 -10.60 4.43
C PHE A 141 -9.16 -10.93 3.34
N PHE A 142 -8.36 -11.97 3.52
CA PHE A 142 -7.37 -12.40 2.51
C PHE A 142 -8.02 -12.89 1.21
N LEU A 143 -9.18 -13.56 1.29
CA LEU A 143 -9.97 -13.91 0.12
C LEU A 143 -10.40 -12.67 -0.66
N MET A 144 -10.85 -11.63 0.05
CA MET A 144 -11.25 -10.37 -0.58
C MET A 144 -10.06 -9.64 -1.21
N VAL A 145 -8.88 -9.64 -0.56
CA VAL A 145 -7.63 -9.12 -1.12
C VAL A 145 -7.30 -9.86 -2.43
N ALA A 146 -7.28 -11.19 -2.41
CA ALA A 146 -6.94 -12.01 -3.57
C ALA A 146 -7.92 -11.76 -4.73
N LEU A 147 -9.23 -11.76 -4.44
CA LEU A 147 -10.27 -11.49 -5.42
C LEU A 147 -10.13 -10.09 -6.03
N SER A 148 -9.92 -9.07 -5.19
CA SER A 148 -9.73 -7.68 -5.59
C SER A 148 -8.52 -7.51 -6.53
N VAL A 149 -7.38 -8.11 -6.18
CA VAL A 149 -6.18 -8.07 -7.03
C VAL A 149 -6.41 -8.79 -8.36
N LEU A 150 -7.01 -9.98 -8.35
CA LEU A 150 -7.29 -10.74 -9.58
C LEU A 150 -8.25 -9.99 -10.51
N LEU A 151 -9.31 -9.37 -9.95
CA LEU A 151 -10.24 -8.56 -10.72
C LEU A 151 -9.61 -7.28 -11.25
N ALA A 152 -8.69 -6.66 -10.51
CA ALA A 152 -7.93 -5.51 -11.00
C ALA A 152 -7.03 -5.88 -12.18
N VAL A 153 -6.35 -7.04 -12.11
CA VAL A 153 -5.59 -7.58 -13.24
C VAL A 153 -6.52 -7.85 -14.44
N ALA A 154 -7.66 -8.50 -14.22
CA ALA A 154 -8.65 -8.75 -15.27
C ALA A 154 -9.17 -7.45 -15.90
N ALA A 155 -9.41 -6.41 -15.11
CA ALA A 155 -9.82 -5.09 -15.58
C ALA A 155 -8.74 -4.43 -16.45
N VAL A 156 -7.46 -4.50 -16.04
CA VAL A 156 -6.34 -4.01 -16.86
C VAL A 156 -6.26 -4.77 -18.19
N LEU A 157 -6.42 -6.10 -18.18
CA LEU A 157 -6.43 -6.91 -19.40
C LEU A 157 -7.62 -6.57 -20.31
N LEU A 158 -8.80 -6.36 -19.74
CA LEU A 158 -10.00 -5.92 -20.45
C LEU A 158 -9.78 -4.53 -21.08
N GLY A 159 -9.28 -3.57 -20.32
CA GLY A 159 -8.96 -2.23 -20.81
C GLY A 159 -7.98 -2.26 -21.97
N LYS A 160 -6.91 -3.08 -21.88
CA LYS A 160 -5.95 -3.27 -22.98
C LYS A 160 -6.58 -3.88 -24.23
N ARG A 161 -7.54 -4.81 -24.07
CA ARG A 161 -8.27 -5.40 -25.19
C ARG A 161 -9.26 -4.44 -25.83
N LEU A 162 -9.86 -3.54 -25.06
CA LEU A 162 -10.84 -2.56 -25.54
C LEU A 162 -10.19 -1.29 -26.13
N ALA A 163 -8.98 -0.94 -25.70
CA ALA A 163 -8.29 0.28 -26.12
C ALA A 163 -8.18 0.47 -27.64
N PRO A 164 -7.88 -0.56 -28.48
CA PRO A 164 -7.85 -0.40 -29.93
C PRO A 164 -9.20 -0.03 -30.56
N ARG A 165 -10.32 -0.35 -29.90
CA ARG A 165 -11.68 -0.12 -30.43
C ARG A 165 -12.32 1.14 -29.86
N LEU A 166 -12.11 1.41 -28.56
CA LEU A 166 -12.80 2.49 -27.84
C LEU A 166 -11.89 3.69 -27.55
N GLY A 167 -10.59 3.57 -27.80
CA GLY A 167 -9.57 4.50 -27.30
C GLY A 167 -9.27 4.27 -25.81
N ASN A 168 -8.13 4.77 -25.34
CA ASN A 168 -7.66 4.54 -23.96
C ASN A 168 -8.63 5.08 -22.90
N TRP A 169 -9.23 6.24 -23.14
CA TRP A 169 -10.14 6.89 -22.19
C TRP A 169 -11.38 6.04 -21.93
N ASN A 170 -12.15 5.73 -22.98
CA ASN A 170 -13.37 4.95 -22.85
C ASN A 170 -13.07 3.51 -22.40
N ALA A 171 -12.00 2.89 -22.90
CA ALA A 171 -11.61 1.55 -22.45
C ALA A 171 -11.28 1.50 -20.96
N THR A 172 -10.65 2.55 -20.42
CA THR A 172 -10.37 2.66 -18.98
C THR A 172 -11.65 2.83 -18.18
N ILE A 173 -12.58 3.69 -18.62
CA ILE A 173 -13.88 3.86 -17.96
C ILE A 173 -14.65 2.53 -17.95
N THR A 174 -14.74 1.84 -19.09
CA THR A 174 -15.45 0.55 -19.20
C THR A 174 -14.82 -0.52 -18.31
N ALA A 175 -13.48 -0.64 -18.30
CA ALA A 175 -12.79 -1.60 -17.46
C ALA A 175 -12.96 -1.30 -15.95
N SER A 176 -12.90 -0.03 -15.56
CA SER A 176 -13.14 0.40 -14.17
C SER A 176 -14.59 0.16 -13.74
N ALA A 177 -15.56 0.44 -14.60
CA ALA A 177 -16.98 0.15 -14.33
C ALA A 177 -17.22 -1.35 -14.17
N ALA A 178 -16.62 -2.18 -15.03
CA ALA A 178 -16.68 -3.64 -14.91
C ALA A 178 -16.05 -4.12 -13.59
N TYR A 179 -14.90 -3.58 -13.20
CA TYR A 179 -14.26 -3.87 -11.92
C TYR A 179 -15.19 -3.56 -10.74
N VAL A 180 -15.74 -2.33 -10.69
CA VAL A 180 -16.67 -1.90 -9.63
C VAL A 180 -17.90 -2.79 -9.58
N LEU A 181 -18.47 -3.14 -10.73
CA LEU A 181 -19.66 -4.01 -10.81
C LEU A 181 -19.37 -5.41 -10.24
N VAL A 182 -18.26 -6.03 -10.62
CA VAL A 182 -17.92 -7.38 -10.14
C VAL A 182 -17.53 -7.36 -8.66
N ILE A 183 -16.86 -6.31 -8.18
CA ILE A 183 -16.61 -6.11 -6.74
C ILE A 183 -17.91 -5.91 -5.97
N GLY A 184 -18.87 -5.16 -6.51
CA GLY A 184 -20.19 -4.99 -5.91
C GLY A 184 -20.93 -6.32 -5.78
N LEU A 185 -20.87 -7.17 -6.81
CA LEU A 185 -21.37 -8.54 -6.74
C LEU A 185 -20.64 -9.35 -5.65
N ALA A 186 -19.31 -9.28 -5.60
CA ALA A 186 -18.55 -9.95 -4.55
C ALA A 186 -18.99 -9.52 -3.15
N TYR A 187 -19.26 -8.22 -2.94
CA TYR A 187 -19.78 -7.71 -1.66
C TYR A 187 -21.17 -8.25 -1.34
N ALA A 188 -22.02 -8.45 -2.34
CA ALA A 188 -23.36 -9.00 -2.14
C ALA A 188 -23.34 -10.50 -1.78
N PHE A 189 -22.44 -11.28 -2.40
CA PHE A 189 -22.42 -12.75 -2.25
C PHE A 189 -21.48 -13.25 -1.16
N LEU A 190 -20.39 -12.54 -0.85
CA LEU A 190 -19.47 -12.97 0.21
C LEU A 190 -20.13 -12.80 1.59
N PRO A 191 -19.92 -13.74 2.52
CA PRO A 191 -20.50 -13.68 3.86
C PRO A 191 -20.16 -12.37 4.57
N SER A 192 -21.16 -11.75 5.20
CA SER A 192 -20.95 -10.61 6.12
C SER A 192 -21.02 -11.11 7.55
N TYR A 193 -20.32 -10.44 8.46
CA TYR A 193 -20.42 -10.65 9.90
C TYR A 193 -20.48 -9.30 10.61
N ASN A 194 -21.21 -9.24 11.72
CA ASN A 194 -21.19 -8.10 12.63
C ASN A 194 -20.98 -8.63 14.05
N GLU A 195 -19.79 -8.41 14.57
CA GLU A 195 -19.37 -8.88 15.90
C GLU A 195 -19.12 -7.72 16.86
N VAL A 196 -19.46 -6.50 16.43
CA VAL A 196 -19.40 -5.34 17.32
C VAL A 196 -20.62 -5.40 18.22
N GLY A 197 -20.39 -5.48 19.53
CA GLY A 197 -21.45 -5.42 20.53
C GLY A 197 -22.26 -4.13 20.41
N LYS A 198 -23.55 -4.18 20.74
CA LYS A 198 -24.46 -3.03 20.62
C LYS A 198 -24.03 -1.84 21.49
N ASP A 199 -23.32 -2.14 22.57
CA ASP A 199 -22.88 -1.16 23.57
C ASP A 199 -21.47 -0.59 23.27
N PHE A 200 -20.79 -1.07 22.21
CA PHE A 200 -19.48 -0.53 21.85
C PHE A 200 -19.62 0.89 21.27
N PRO A 201 -18.84 1.88 21.73
CA PRO A 201 -18.98 3.26 21.26
C PRO A 201 -18.77 3.40 19.75
N ALA A 202 -19.82 3.76 19.02
CA ALA A 202 -19.79 3.89 17.57
C ALA A 202 -18.77 4.94 17.09
N ALA A 203 -18.59 6.03 17.86
CA ALA A 203 -17.60 7.07 17.57
C ALA A 203 -16.17 6.51 17.65
N LEU A 204 -15.84 5.73 18.69
CA LEU A 204 -14.52 5.12 18.84
C LEU A 204 -14.23 4.13 17.71
N LEU A 205 -15.23 3.31 17.34
CA LEU A 205 -15.12 2.39 16.21
C LEU A 205 -14.83 3.12 14.89
N TRP A 206 -15.54 4.22 14.65
CA TRP A 206 -15.36 5.05 13.47
C TRP A 206 -13.99 5.72 13.44
N GLU A 207 -13.55 6.30 14.55
CA GLU A 207 -12.24 6.96 14.66
C GLU A 207 -11.09 5.97 14.47
N PHE A 208 -11.21 4.75 15.00
CA PHE A 208 -10.24 3.68 14.77
C PHE A 208 -10.19 3.25 13.29
N ARG A 209 -11.35 3.13 12.65
CA ARG A 209 -11.43 2.82 11.21
C ARG A 209 -10.82 3.93 10.35
N LEU A 210 -11.04 5.19 10.73
CA LEU A 210 -10.44 6.32 10.03
C LEU A 210 -8.93 6.39 10.25
N SER A 211 -8.43 6.11 11.46
CA SER A 211 -6.99 6.09 11.74
C SER A 211 -6.27 4.97 10.98
N THR A 212 -6.85 3.77 10.93
CA THR A 212 -6.28 2.65 10.13
C THR A 212 -6.25 2.95 8.63
N LEU A 213 -7.29 3.61 8.09
CA LEU A 213 -7.27 4.14 6.72
C LEU A 213 -6.18 5.18 6.50
N ALA A 214 -5.97 6.10 7.45
CA ALA A 214 -4.92 7.12 7.37
C ALA A 214 -3.51 6.51 7.38
N VAL A 215 -3.27 5.49 8.22
CA VAL A 215 -2.00 4.75 8.28
C VAL A 215 -1.69 4.10 6.93
N GLN A 216 -2.67 3.42 6.33
CA GLN A 216 -2.47 2.71 5.07
C GLN A 216 -2.36 3.66 3.88
N THR A 217 -3.12 4.75 3.88
CA THR A 217 -2.97 5.81 2.88
C THR A 217 -1.57 6.41 2.95
N THR A 218 -1.08 6.72 4.15
CA THR A 218 0.29 7.22 4.37
C THR A 218 1.34 6.25 3.84
N LEU A 219 1.22 4.96 4.18
CA LEU A 219 2.15 3.92 3.73
C LEU A 219 2.25 3.90 2.20
N TRP A 220 1.12 3.78 1.51
CA TRP A 220 1.13 3.64 0.05
C TRP A 220 1.51 4.93 -0.67
N VAL A 221 1.04 6.09 -0.21
CA VAL A 221 1.41 7.39 -0.80
C VAL A 221 2.90 7.66 -0.60
N ALA A 222 3.43 7.48 0.61
CA ALA A 222 4.85 7.66 0.88
C ALA A 222 5.71 6.71 0.05
N PHE A 223 5.31 5.43 -0.03
CA PHE A 223 5.99 4.45 -0.88
C PHE A 223 6.03 4.91 -2.35
N GLY A 224 4.88 5.29 -2.92
CA GLY A 224 4.79 5.73 -4.32
C GLY A 224 5.69 6.95 -4.60
N LEU A 225 5.74 7.91 -3.67
CA LEU A 225 6.59 9.10 -3.78
C LEU A 225 8.08 8.76 -3.69
N PHE A 226 8.51 8.05 -2.63
CA PHE A 226 9.91 7.71 -2.42
C PHE A 226 10.42 6.76 -3.51
N PHE A 227 9.69 5.68 -3.77
CA PHE A 227 10.09 4.69 -4.77
C PHE A 227 10.08 5.28 -6.19
N GLY A 228 9.08 6.10 -6.51
CA GLY A 228 9.00 6.82 -7.77
C GLY A 228 10.21 7.74 -7.97
N TYR A 229 10.56 8.54 -6.95
CA TYR A 229 11.75 9.41 -6.98
C TYR A 229 13.05 8.61 -7.17
N LEU A 230 13.27 7.57 -6.36
CA LEU A 230 14.48 6.74 -6.41
C LEU A 230 14.64 6.01 -7.74
N THR A 231 13.53 5.59 -8.34
CA THR A 231 13.52 4.83 -9.59
C THR A 231 13.66 5.74 -10.81
N ASP A 232 13.04 6.91 -10.79
CA ASP A 232 13.21 7.93 -11.82
C ASP A 232 14.68 8.35 -11.95
N ARG A 233 15.35 8.60 -10.82
CA ARG A 233 16.78 8.93 -10.79
C ARG A 233 17.68 7.79 -11.29
N LEU A 234 17.21 6.54 -11.21
CA LEU A 234 17.94 5.36 -11.69
C LEU A 234 17.75 5.13 -13.18
N LEU A 235 16.52 5.32 -13.68
CA LEU A 235 16.14 4.92 -15.05
C LEU A 235 16.18 6.08 -16.05
N VAL A 236 16.16 7.32 -15.59
CA VAL A 236 16.27 8.52 -16.41
C VAL A 236 17.62 9.18 -16.10
N PRO A 237 18.63 9.03 -16.96
CA PRO A 237 19.90 9.73 -16.79
C PRO A 237 19.66 11.25 -16.78
N GLY A 238 20.17 11.95 -15.77
CA GLY A 238 20.08 13.40 -15.71
C GLY A 238 20.78 14.02 -16.93
N THR A 239 20.13 14.96 -17.59
CA THR A 239 20.59 15.71 -18.78
C THR A 239 21.83 16.60 -18.53
N GLY A 240 22.63 16.33 -17.48
CA GLY A 240 23.62 17.23 -16.91
C GLY A 240 25.07 16.76 -17.01
N ALA A 241 25.50 16.25 -18.17
CA ALA A 241 26.93 15.98 -18.43
C ALA A 241 27.31 16.12 -19.91
N VAL A 242 26.73 17.09 -20.63
CA VAL A 242 27.23 17.48 -21.97
C VAL A 242 27.32 19.01 -22.03
N THR A 243 28.30 19.57 -21.32
CA THR A 243 28.86 20.90 -21.64
C THR A 243 30.15 21.10 -20.84
N THR A 244 31.26 20.59 -21.36
CA THR A 244 32.61 21.20 -21.25
C THR A 244 33.61 20.32 -21.99
N GLY A 245 33.81 20.58 -23.29
CA GLY A 245 34.87 19.87 -24.03
C GLY A 245 34.86 20.03 -25.54
N SER A 246 34.46 21.17 -26.11
CA SER A 246 34.70 21.44 -27.54
C SER A 246 34.62 22.92 -27.87
N SER A 247 35.53 23.74 -27.34
CA SER A 247 35.68 25.14 -27.81
C SER A 247 37.11 25.67 -27.78
N GLY A 248 38.12 24.79 -27.76
CA GLY A 248 39.54 25.22 -27.66
C GLY A 248 40.43 24.95 -28.88
N ALA A 249 40.01 24.17 -29.87
CA ALA A 249 40.95 23.64 -30.87
C ALA A 249 40.92 24.31 -32.27
N ASN A 250 40.14 25.38 -32.48
CA ASN A 250 39.97 25.96 -33.83
C ASN A 250 40.38 27.43 -33.98
N ARG A 251 41.26 27.96 -33.12
CA ARG A 251 41.84 29.31 -33.27
C ARG A 251 43.33 29.36 -33.63
N ALA A 252 43.94 28.22 -33.97
CA ALA A 252 45.37 28.17 -34.35
C ALA A 252 45.63 28.01 -35.86
N ALA A 253 44.60 27.83 -36.70
CA ALA A 253 44.80 27.49 -38.12
C ALA A 253 44.53 28.65 -39.12
N THR A 254 44.19 29.86 -38.66
CA THR A 254 43.88 31.00 -39.54
C THR A 254 44.89 32.16 -39.46
N ALA A 255 46.04 31.97 -38.80
CA ALA A 255 47.11 32.97 -38.73
C ALA A 255 48.37 32.60 -39.53
N ALA A 256 48.26 31.64 -40.46
CA ALA A 256 49.32 31.28 -41.41
C ALA A 256 48.70 30.92 -42.76
N GLY A 257 48.43 31.94 -43.57
CA GLY A 257 47.90 31.83 -44.93
C GLY A 257 47.94 33.17 -45.62
#